data_AF-A0A6I1DXA9-F1
#
_entry.id   AF-A0A6I1DXA9-F1
#
_cell.length_a   1.000
_cell.length_b   1.000
_cell.length_c   1.000
_cell.angle_alpha   90.00
_cell.angle_beta   90.00
_cell.angle_gamma   90.00
#
_symmetry.space_group_name_H-M   'P 1'
#
loop_
_entity.id
_entity.type
_entity.pdbx_description
1 polymer ?
#
loop_
_entity_poly.entity_id
_entity_poly.type
_entity_poly.pdbx_seq_one_letter_code
_entity_poly.pdbx_strand_id
1 'polypeptide(L)'
;MENAEVLSEVEGVVKEVNITPKTDATGQQLPFISILSSGEFRVKGTVTEMNRGSLAAGQAVVVHSRVNPDITWSGTVESVDSEPISNANNGNVYYSGSGDSSAKSSKYNFYV
;
A
#
# COMPACT_ATOMS: atom_id res chain seq x y z
N MET A 1 35.77 -7.89 15.94
CA MET A 1 34.31 -7.70 16.15
C MET A 1 33.99 -6.31 15.61
N GLU A 2 33.95 -6.18 14.29
CA GLU A 2 33.38 -4.98 13.67
C GLU A 2 31.95 -5.34 13.30
N ASN A 3 30.99 -4.47 13.59
CA ASN A 3 29.54 -4.65 13.39
C ASN A 3 28.78 -5.37 14.51
N ALA A 4 29.03 -5.04 15.77
CA ALA A 4 28.14 -5.40 16.89
C ALA A 4 26.94 -4.44 17.05
N GLU A 5 26.92 -3.36 16.27
CA GLU A 5 25.90 -2.32 16.31
C GLU A 5 25.22 -2.24 14.94
N VAL A 6 23.89 -2.29 14.96
CA VAL A 6 23.05 -2.15 13.77
C VAL A 6 22.23 -0.88 13.95
N LEU A 7 22.42 0.09 13.06
CA LEU A 7 21.70 1.37 13.06
C LEU A 7 20.58 1.34 12.02
N SER A 8 19.52 2.10 12.27
CA SER A 8 18.43 2.24 11.30
C SER A 8 18.89 3.08 10.11
N GLU A 9 18.58 2.64 8.89
CA GLU A 9 18.79 3.42 7.67
C GLU A 9 17.75 4.53 7.49
N VAL A 10 16.63 4.46 8.22
CA VAL A 10 15.49 5.39 8.11
C VAL A 10 14.97 5.83 9.47
N GLU A 11 14.40 7.03 9.53
CA GLU A 11 13.58 7.44 10.66
C GLU A 11 12.26 6.66 10.66
N GLY A 12 11.79 6.24 11.83
CA GLY A 12 10.57 5.45 11.90
C GLY A 12 10.18 4.98 13.30
N VAL A 13 9.10 4.20 13.34
CA VAL A 13 8.57 3.58 14.54
C VAL A 13 8.83 2.08 14.48
N VAL A 14 9.37 1.51 15.55
CA VAL A 14 9.57 0.06 15.66
C VAL A 14 8.20 -0.62 15.72
N LYS A 15 7.92 -1.46 14.72
CA LYS A 15 6.66 -2.21 14.63
C LYS A 15 6.76 -3.56 15.34
N GLU A 16 7.88 -4.26 15.15
CA GLU A 16 8.09 -5.58 15.74
C GLU A 16 9.58 -5.84 16.00
N VAL A 17 9.87 -6.56 17.08
CA VAL A 17 11.20 -7.08 17.42
C VAL A 17 11.08 -8.58 17.72
N ASN A 18 11.74 -9.41 16.92
CA ASN A 18 11.73 -10.86 17.00
C ASN A 18 13.00 -11.36 17.71
N ILE A 19 13.05 -11.17 19.03
CA ILE A 19 14.19 -11.60 19.87
C ILE A 19 14.40 -13.12 19.77
N THR A 20 13.31 -13.87 19.70
CA THR A 20 13.33 -15.30 19.35
C THR A 20 13.04 -15.42 17.85
N PRO A 21 13.83 -16.21 17.09
CA PRO A 21 13.57 -16.48 15.69
C PRO A 21 12.11 -16.92 15.45
N LYS A 22 11.44 -16.23 14.53
CA LYS A 22 10.10 -16.59 14.06
C LYS A 22 10.15 -16.83 12.56
N THR A 23 9.18 -17.59 12.06
CA THR A 23 8.99 -17.82 10.63
C THR A 23 7.62 -17.33 10.20
N ASP A 24 7.50 -16.90 8.95
CA ASP A 24 6.20 -16.66 8.32
C ASP A 24 5.46 -17.97 8.02
N ALA A 25 4.26 -17.86 7.46
CA ALA A 25 3.41 -19.00 7.10
C ALA A 25 4.03 -19.92 6.03
N THR A 26 5.08 -19.48 5.34
CA THR A 26 5.83 -20.26 4.34
C THR A 26 7.10 -20.88 4.90
N GLY A 27 7.41 -20.65 6.19
CA GLY A 27 8.62 -21.13 6.85
C GLY A 27 9.84 -20.24 6.65
N GLN A 28 9.71 -19.07 6.03
CA GLN A 28 10.82 -18.13 5.89
C GLN A 28 11.03 -17.34 7.18
N GLN A 29 12.30 -17.12 7.54
CA GLN A 29 12.64 -16.43 8.77
C GLN A 29 12.19 -14.96 8.71
N LEU A 30 11.47 -14.53 9.73
CA LEU A 30 11.05 -13.14 9.87
C LEU A 30 12.25 -12.24 10.22
N PRO A 31 12.22 -10.95 9.80
CA PRO A 31 13.24 -9.99 10.19
C PRO A 31 13.39 -9.88 11.71
N PHE A 32 14.62 -9.66 12.19
CA PHE A 32 14.88 -9.47 13.61
C PHE A 32 14.20 -8.20 14.15
N ILE A 33 14.28 -7.08 13.41
CA ILE A 33 13.58 -5.83 13.72
C ILE A 33 12.86 -5.36 12.45
N SER A 34 11.61 -4.93 12.59
CA SER A 34 10.83 -4.28 11.52
C SER A 34 10.48 -2.86 11.93
N ILE A 35 10.89 -1.88 11.11
CA ILE A 35 10.65 -0.45 11.34
C ILE A 35 9.67 0.05 10.29
N LEU A 36 8.61 0.72 10.72
CA LEU A 36 7.76 1.50 9.84
C LEU A 36 8.39 2.88 9.67
N SER A 37 8.82 3.20 8.45
CA SER A 37 9.36 4.53 8.14
C SER A 37 8.34 5.61 8.50
N SER A 38 8.78 6.64 9.22
CA SER A 38 7.96 7.81 9.58
C SER A 38 7.98 8.90 8.52
N GLY A 39 8.54 8.62 7.35
CA GLY A 39 8.54 9.53 6.20
C GLY A 39 7.15 9.71 5.56
N GLU A 40 7.12 9.96 4.26
CA GLU A 40 5.88 10.26 3.54
C GLU A 40 5.00 9.02 3.39
N PHE A 41 3.83 9.04 4.03
CA PHE A 41 2.77 8.09 3.74
C PHE A 41 2.21 8.35 2.34
N ARG A 42 2.10 7.30 1.53
CA ARG A 42 1.51 7.35 0.20
C ARG A 42 0.14 6.71 0.19
N VAL A 43 -0.83 7.33 -0.48
CA VAL A 43 -2.15 6.75 -0.66
C VAL A 43 -2.17 5.91 -1.93
N LYS A 44 -2.51 4.63 -1.81
CA LYS A 44 -2.74 3.73 -2.94
C LYS A 44 -4.24 3.61 -3.21
N GLY A 45 -4.66 4.00 -4.40
CA GLY A 45 -6.03 3.83 -4.90
C GLY A 45 -6.13 2.84 -6.05
N THR A 46 -7.36 2.48 -6.42
CA THR A 46 -7.64 1.63 -7.58
C THR A 46 -8.74 2.26 -8.44
N VAL A 47 -8.51 2.31 -9.75
CA VAL A 47 -9.45 2.81 -10.76
C VAL A 47 -9.75 1.74 -11.80
N THR A 48 -10.96 1.72 -12.36
CA THR A 48 -11.35 0.82 -13.45
C THR A 48 -10.90 1.36 -14.80
N GLU A 49 -10.75 0.50 -15.80
CA GLU A 49 -10.34 0.89 -17.17
C GLU A 49 -11.24 1.98 -17.74
N MET A 50 -12.56 1.88 -17.51
CA MET A 50 -13.54 2.88 -17.95
C MET A 50 -13.25 4.29 -17.39
N ASN A 51 -12.71 4.36 -16.17
CA ASN A 51 -12.47 5.61 -15.45
C ASN A 51 -10.99 6.02 -15.44
N ARG A 52 -10.07 5.17 -15.94
CA ARG A 52 -8.62 5.41 -15.89
C ARG A 52 -8.23 6.72 -16.57
N GLY A 53 -8.88 7.06 -17.67
CA GLY A 53 -8.63 8.31 -18.41
C GLY A 53 -8.95 9.60 -17.65
N SER A 54 -9.64 9.51 -16.50
CA SER A 54 -9.95 10.66 -15.65
C SER A 54 -8.86 11.02 -14.63
N LEU A 55 -7.80 10.21 -14.56
CA LEU A 55 -6.67 10.40 -13.66
C LEU A 55 -5.36 10.47 -14.46
N ALA A 56 -4.58 11.51 -14.20
CA ALA A 56 -3.24 11.68 -14.75
C ALA A 56 -2.25 12.09 -13.65
N ALA A 57 -0.97 11.74 -13.84
CA ALA A 57 0.09 12.25 -12.98
C ALA A 57 0.10 13.79 -13.00
N GLY A 58 0.31 14.42 -11.84
CA GLY A 58 0.23 15.87 -11.66
C GLY A 58 -1.18 16.40 -11.36
N GLN A 59 -2.22 15.56 -11.38
CA GLN A 59 -3.59 15.99 -11.09
C GLN A 59 -3.82 16.14 -9.58
N ALA A 60 -4.30 17.31 -9.16
CA ALA A 60 -4.69 17.57 -7.78
C ALA A 60 -5.92 16.74 -7.38
N VAL A 61 -5.89 16.16 -6.18
CA VAL A 61 -6.95 15.30 -5.65
C VAL A 61 -7.17 15.55 -4.16
N VAL A 62 -8.35 15.19 -3.66
CA VAL A 62 -8.70 15.22 -2.24
C VAL A 62 -9.15 13.83 -1.81
N VAL A 63 -8.37 13.22 -0.92
CA VAL A 63 -8.67 11.92 -0.32
C VAL A 63 -9.52 12.14 0.93
N HIS A 64 -10.65 11.44 1.01
CA HIS A 64 -11.56 11.52 2.15
C HIS A 64 -11.47 10.23 2.97
N SER A 65 -11.42 10.35 4.29
CA SER A 65 -11.48 9.17 5.16
C SER A 65 -12.88 8.54 5.12
N ARG A 66 -12.93 7.21 5.01
CA ARG A 66 -14.18 6.45 5.06
C ARG A 66 -14.75 6.33 6.48
N VAL A 67 -13.89 6.48 7.49
CA VAL A 67 -14.26 6.27 8.91
C VAL A 67 -14.59 7.59 9.58
N ASN A 68 -13.94 8.68 9.16
CA ASN A 68 -14.17 10.01 9.70
C ASN A 68 -14.38 11.01 8.56
N PRO A 69 -15.61 11.49 8.31
CA PRO A 69 -15.91 12.38 7.20
C PRO A 69 -15.23 13.75 7.30
N ASP A 70 -14.79 14.16 8.49
CA ASP A 70 -14.14 15.45 8.72
C ASP A 70 -12.66 15.45 8.34
N ILE A 71 -12.07 14.27 8.07
CA ILE A 71 -10.66 14.12 7.72
C ILE A 71 -10.50 14.02 6.21
N THR A 72 -9.77 14.99 5.65
CA THR A 72 -9.36 15.00 4.24
C THR A 72 -7.87 15.24 4.10
N TRP A 73 -7.29 14.67 3.05
CA TRP A 73 -5.90 14.89 2.65
C TRP A 73 -5.87 15.41 1.22
N SER A 74 -5.29 16.59 1.05
CA SER A 74 -5.01 17.12 -0.28
C SER A 74 -3.70 16.54 -0.79
N GLY A 75 -3.68 16.09 -2.03
CA GLY A 75 -2.49 15.51 -2.65
C GLY A 75 -2.50 15.70 -4.16
N THR A 76 -1.47 15.18 -4.81
CA THR A 76 -1.34 15.19 -6.26
C THR A 76 -1.05 13.77 -6.71
N VAL A 77 -1.75 13.31 -7.74
CA VAL A 77 -1.52 11.99 -8.32
C VAL A 77 -0.06 11.94 -8.79
N GLU A 78 0.75 11.08 -8.16
CA GLU A 78 2.15 10.89 -8.52
C GLU A 78 2.27 10.00 -9.75
N SER A 79 1.51 8.91 -9.78
CA SER A 79 1.55 7.95 -10.88
C SER A 79 0.25 7.15 -10.99
N VAL A 80 0.02 6.65 -12.20
CA VAL A 80 -1.06 5.71 -12.52
C VAL A 80 -0.43 4.55 -13.27
N ASP A 81 -0.61 3.33 -12.76
CA ASP A 81 -0.07 2.14 -13.38
C ASP A 81 -0.59 2.00 -14.82
N SER A 82 0.29 1.61 -15.73
CA SER A 82 -0.07 1.24 -17.11
C SER A 82 -0.52 -0.20 -17.24
N GLU A 83 -0.17 -1.04 -16.27
CA GLU A 83 -0.49 -2.46 -16.26
C GLU A 83 -1.70 -2.72 -15.36
N PRO A 84 -2.63 -3.59 -15.78
CA PRO A 84 -3.73 -3.97 -14.93
C PRO A 84 -3.22 -4.77 -13.74
N ILE A 85 -3.89 -4.62 -12.60
CA ILE A 85 -3.63 -5.38 -11.39
C ILE A 85 -3.77 -6.87 -11.72
N SER A 86 -2.64 -7.58 -11.71
CA SER A 86 -2.61 -9.03 -11.86
C SER A 86 -3.03 -9.65 -10.53
N ASN A 87 -3.98 -10.60 -10.55
CA ASN A 87 -4.50 -11.31 -9.36
C ASN A 87 -3.45 -12.17 -8.61
N ALA A 88 -2.15 -11.92 -8.78
CA ALA A 88 -1.10 -12.85 -8.38
C ALA A 88 -0.61 -12.69 -6.94
N ASN A 89 -0.82 -11.58 -6.23
CA ASN A 89 -0.22 -11.39 -4.89
C ASN A 89 -0.91 -10.34 -4.00
N ASN A 90 -2.25 -10.36 -3.89
CA ASN A 90 -2.93 -9.52 -2.91
C ASN A 90 -3.53 -10.37 -1.78
N GLY A 91 -2.65 -10.84 -0.90
CA GLY A 91 -3.06 -11.22 0.45
C GLY A 91 -3.72 -9.99 1.11
N ASN A 92 -4.95 -10.16 1.58
CA ASN A 92 -5.74 -9.18 2.35
C ASN A 92 -6.50 -8.05 1.63
N VAL A 93 -7.15 -8.31 0.48
CA VAL A 93 -8.37 -7.55 0.13
C VAL A 93 -9.53 -8.50 -0.16
N TYR A 94 -9.96 -9.21 0.88
CA TYR A 94 -11.31 -9.79 0.91
C TYR A 94 -12.30 -8.68 1.27
N TYR A 95 -12.76 -7.93 0.28
CA TYR A 95 -14.04 -7.23 0.41
C TYR A 95 -15.13 -8.15 -0.15
N SER A 96 -15.73 -8.90 0.77
CA SER A 96 -17.01 -9.58 0.59
C SER A 96 -18.06 -8.56 0.15
N GLY A 97 -18.60 -8.74 -1.06
CA GLY A 97 -19.70 -7.96 -1.60
C GLY A 97 -20.26 -8.71 -2.80
N SER A 98 -21.48 -9.20 -2.63
CA SER A 98 -22.30 -9.99 -3.54
C SER A 98 -22.17 -9.65 -5.02
N GLY A 99 -22.31 -10.70 -5.84
CA GLY A 99 -22.14 -10.69 -7.29
C GLY A 99 -22.67 -9.44 -7.98
N ASP A 100 -21.76 -8.77 -8.66
CA ASP A 100 -22.09 -7.77 -9.67
C ASP A 100 -21.35 -8.15 -10.95
N SER A 101 -22.07 -8.06 -12.07
CA SER A 101 -21.64 -8.40 -13.42
C SER A 101 -20.58 -7.42 -13.98
N SER A 102 -19.77 -6.81 -13.13
CA SER A 102 -18.64 -5.90 -13.44
C SER A 102 -17.30 -6.64 -13.66
N ALA A 103 -17.29 -7.97 -13.71
CA ALA A 103 -16.11 -8.83 -13.79
C ALA A 103 -15.30 -8.76 -15.13
N LYS A 104 -15.45 -7.71 -15.94
CA LYS A 104 -14.83 -7.59 -17.27
C LYS A 104 -13.88 -6.39 -17.43
N SER A 105 -13.89 -5.42 -16.52
CA SER A 105 -13.03 -4.23 -16.63
C SER A 105 -11.75 -4.40 -15.82
N SER A 106 -10.61 -4.24 -16.49
CA SER A 106 -9.30 -4.17 -15.85
C SER A 106 -9.26 -3.07 -14.79
N LYS A 107 -8.48 -3.28 -13.74
CA LYS A 107 -8.27 -2.31 -12.65
C LYS A 107 -6.81 -1.90 -12.62
N TYR A 108 -6.52 -0.65 -12.28
CA TYR A 108 -5.18 -0.06 -12.26
C TYR A 108 -4.95 0.63 -10.92
N ASN A 109 -3.74 0.55 -10.37
CA ASN A 109 -3.43 1.36 -9.19
C ASN A 109 -3.07 2.77 -9.60
N PHE A 110 -3.33 3.70 -8.69
CA PHE A 110 -2.76 5.03 -8.73
C PHE A 110 -2.26 5.41 -7.35
N TYR A 111 -1.36 6.38 -7.32
CA TYR A 111 -0.65 6.79 -6.12
C TYR A 111 -0.76 8.30 -5.94
N VAL A 112 -0.96 8.72 -4.71
CA VAL A 112 -1.06 10.12 -4.27
C VAL A 112 -0.12 10.33 -3.10
#